data_AF-A0A2G2QXB4-F1
#
_entry.id   AF-A0A2G2QXB4-F1
#
_cell.length_a   1.000
_cell.length_b   1.000
_cell.length_c   1.000
_cell.angle_alpha   90.00
_cell.angle_beta   90.00
_cell.angle_gamma   90.00
#
_symmetry.space_group_name_H-M   'P 1'
#
loop_
_entity.id
_entity.type
_entity.pdbx_description
1 polymer ?
#
loop_
_entity_poly.entity_id
_entity_poly.type
_entity_poly.pdbx_seq_one_letter_code
_entity_poly.pdbx_strand_id
1 'polypeptide(L)' 'MLFGKYQGAQGVESVVVKSSEVNVETFKGVVQLSGFVTSKEAMDKAVDIARGIDGVNSVRNNMTIK' A
#
# COMPACT_ATOMS: atom_id res chain seq x y z
N MET A 1 5.03 47.76 12.23
CA MET A 1 4.63 46.77 13.27
C MET A 1 3.34 46.12 12.75
N LEU A 2 3.45 44.92 12.14
CA LEU A 2 2.90 43.64 12.66
C LEU A 2 1.35 43.69 12.72
N PHE A 3 0.52 43.01 11.92
CA PHE A 3 0.46 41.60 11.53
C PHE A 3 -0.58 41.39 10.42
N GLY A 4 -0.50 40.28 9.66
CA GLY A 4 -1.63 39.81 8.86
C GLY A 4 -1.29 38.97 7.64
N LYS A 5 -0.32 38.06 7.73
CA LYS A 5 -0.02 37.09 6.66
C LYS A 5 -1.03 35.94 6.75
N TYR A 6 -2.25 36.15 6.25
CA TYR A 6 -3.19 35.06 6.00
C TYR A 6 -3.20 34.76 4.49
N GLN A 7 -2.21 33.98 4.06
CA GLN A 7 -2.36 33.12 2.89
C GLN A 7 -2.06 31.71 3.36
N GLY A 8 -3.04 31.13 4.05
CA GLY A 8 -3.10 29.69 4.30
C GLY A 8 -3.35 29.01 2.96
N ALA A 9 -2.26 28.69 2.27
CA ALA A 9 -2.25 27.74 1.16
C ALA A 9 -1.38 26.55 1.59
N GLN A 10 -1.84 25.80 2.59
CA GLN A 10 -1.52 24.37 2.67
C GLN A 10 -2.65 23.65 1.93
N GLY A 11 -2.63 23.81 0.60
CA GLY A 11 -3.36 22.94 -0.30
C GLY A 11 -2.63 21.61 -0.36
N VAL A 12 -3.41 20.54 -0.32
CA VAL A 12 -3.03 19.12 -0.36
C VAL A 12 -2.47 18.56 0.95
N GLU A 13 -3.36 18.43 1.94
CA GLU A 13 -3.41 17.15 2.64
C GLU A 13 -3.98 16.12 1.66
N SER A 14 -3.22 15.78 0.62
CA SER A 14 -3.17 14.35 0.34
C SER A 14 -2.45 13.84 1.57
N VAL A 15 -3.16 13.08 2.40
CA VAL A 15 -2.51 11.96 3.04
C VAL A 15 -1.83 11.27 1.87
N VAL A 16 -0.56 11.61 1.62
CA VAL A 16 0.38 10.71 1.01
C VAL A 16 0.39 9.65 2.08
N VAL A 17 -0.62 8.77 2.00
CA VAL A 17 -0.47 7.41 2.40
C VAL A 17 0.84 7.15 1.70
N LYS A 18 1.90 6.99 2.49
CA LYS A 18 2.98 6.12 2.06
C LYS A 18 2.23 4.82 1.80
N SER A 19 1.59 4.75 0.64
CA SER A 19 1.12 3.54 0.04
C SER A 19 2.45 2.87 -0.07
N SER A 20 2.77 2.06 0.95
CA SER A 20 3.79 1.03 0.85
C SER A 20 3.70 0.59 -0.58
N GLU A 21 4.79 0.76 -1.35
CA GLU A 21 4.87 0.69 -2.81
C GLU A 21 4.49 -0.71 -3.30
N VAL A 22 3.33 -1.20 -2.88
CA VAL A 22 2.82 -2.55 -2.80
C VAL A 22 1.58 -2.50 -3.66
N ASN A 23 1.77 -2.95 -4.89
CA ASN A 23 0.73 -3.13 -5.86
C ASN A 23 0.10 -4.51 -5.63
N VAL A 24 -1.23 -4.55 -5.66
CA VAL A 24 -1.99 -5.79 -5.53
C VAL A 24 -2.88 -5.93 -6.74
N GLU A 25 -2.61 -6.92 -7.56
CA GLU A 25 -3.40 -7.21 -8.76
C GLU A 25 -4.03 -8.59 -8.61
N THR A 26 -5.34 -8.68 -8.85
CA THR A 26 -6.04 -9.96 -8.81
C THR A 26 -6.59 -10.26 -10.19
N PHE A 27 -6.18 -11.39 -10.77
CA PHE A 27 -6.61 -11.80 -12.10
C PHE A 27 -7.04 -13.27 -12.12
N LYS A 28 -8.32 -13.51 -12.45
CA LYS A 28 -8.92 -14.86 -12.55
C LYS A 28 -8.63 -15.76 -11.34
N GLY A 29 -8.70 -15.20 -10.14
CA GLY A 29 -8.40 -15.92 -8.90
C GLY A 29 -6.92 -16.09 -8.58
N VAL A 30 -6.02 -15.45 -9.34
CA VAL A 30 -4.60 -15.36 -8.98
C VAL A 30 -4.33 -13.95 -8.48
N VAL A 31 -3.95 -13.82 -7.21
CA VAL A 31 -3.48 -12.55 -6.65
C VAL A 31 -1.98 -12.44 -6.87
N GLN A 32 -1.53 -11.28 -7.30
CA GLN A 32 -0.15 -10.94 -7.52
C GLN A 32 0.17 -9.72 -6.65
N LEU A 33 1.06 -9.93 -5.69
CA LEU A 33 1.55 -8.90 -4.78
C LEU A 33 2.97 -8.54 -5.24
N SER A 34 3.21 -7.27 -5.52
CA SER A 34 4.52 -6.78 -5.95
C SER A 34 4.81 -5.46 -5.26
N GLY A 35 6.05 -5.23 -4.84
CA GLY A 35 6.39 -3.98 -4.16
C GLY A 35 7.44 -4.07 -3.08
N PHE A 36 7.49 -3.04 -2.23
CA PHE A 36 8.42 -2.95 -1.12
C PHE A 36 7.69 -2.96 0.23
N VAL A 37 8.10 -3.87 1.11
CA VAL A 37 7.58 -4.01 2.48
C VAL A 37 8.67 -3.70 3.50
N THR A 38 8.25 -3.27 4.69
CA THR A 38 9.15 -2.86 5.77
C THR A 38 9.67 -4.03 6.61
N SER A 39 9.02 -5.19 6.56
CA SER A 39 9.44 -6.41 7.27
C SER A 39 8.79 -7.65 6.67
N LYS A 40 9.33 -8.83 7.03
CA LYS A 40 8.75 -10.12 6.65
C LYS A 40 7.34 -10.30 7.21
N GLU A 41 7.09 -9.86 8.44
CA GLU A 41 5.75 -9.96 9.06
C GLU A 41 4.70 -9.15 8.27
N ALA A 42 5.07 -7.99 7.74
CA ALA A 42 4.20 -7.21 6.87
C ALA A 42 3.91 -7.96 5.55
N MET A 43 4.93 -8.64 5.00
CA MET A 43 4.80 -9.49 3.82
C MET A 43 3.82 -10.64 4.06
N ASP A 44 4.01 -11.38 5.16
CA ASP A 44 3.21 -12.55 5.51
C ASP A 44 1.75 -12.14 5.75
N LYS A 45 1.51 -11.04 6.47
CA LYS A 45 0.16 -10.47 6.65
C LYS A 45 -0.51 -10.11 5.32
N ALA A 46 0.21 -9.49 4.40
CA ALA A 46 -0.34 -9.13 3.09
C ALA A 46 -0.70 -10.37 2.25
N VAL A 47 0.11 -11.43 2.32
CA VAL A 47 -0.18 -12.71 1.69
C VAL A 47 -1.41 -13.38 2.32
N ASP A 48 -1.52 -13.38 3.65
CA ASP A 48 -2.66 -13.99 4.34
C ASP A 48 -3.97 -13.25 4.05
N ILE A 49 -3.95 -11.92 4.03
CA ILE A 49 -5.09 -11.10 3.61
C ILE A 49 -5.48 -11.45 2.18
N ALA A 50 -4.51 -11.52 1.25
CA ALA A 50 -4.76 -11.86 -0.14
C ALA A 50 -5.35 -13.27 -0.31
N ARG A 51 -4.91 -14.25 0.49
CA ARG A 51 -5.43 -15.62 0.48
C ARG A 51 -6.85 -15.71 1.04
N GLY A 52 -7.22 -14.82 1.95
CA GLY A 52 -8.56 -14.78 2.54
C GLY A 52 -9.64 -14.19 1.62
N ILE A 53 -9.28 -13.68 0.44
CA ILE A 53 -10.23 -13.11 -0.51
C ILE A 53 -10.96 -14.26 -1.23
N ASP A 54 -12.28 -14.22 -1.19
CA ASP A 54 -13.13 -15.22 -1.84
C ASP A 54 -12.88 -15.24 -3.36
N GLY A 55 -12.66 -16.44 -3.91
CA GLY A 55 -12.29 -16.62 -5.32
C GLY A 55 -10.78 -16.65 -5.62
N VAL A 56 -9.92 -16.46 -4.61
CA VAL A 56 -8.46 -16.58 -4.77
C VAL A 56 -8.03 -18.05 -4.70
N ASN A 57 -7.49 -18.54 -5.80
CA ASN A 57 -6.92 -19.88 -5.97
C ASN A 57 -5.40 -19.90 -5.79
N SER A 58 -4.71 -18.78 -6.05
CA SER A 58 -3.26 -18.70 -5.94
C SER A 58 -2.79 -17.31 -5.60
N VAL A 59 -1.75 -17.21 -4.77
CA VAL A 59 -1.14 -15.94 -4.40
C VAL A 59 0.33 -15.98 -4.78
N ARG A 60 0.74 -15.05 -5.65
CA ARG A 60 2.12 -14.82 -6.05
C ARG A 60 2.66 -13.63 -5.30
N ASN A 61 3.69 -13.88 -4.50
CA ASN A 61 4.37 -12.85 -3.74
C ASN A 61 5.72 -12.54 -4.40
N ASN A 62 5.80 -11.33 -4.96
CA ASN A 62 6.97 -10.72 -5.57
C ASN A 62 7.39 -9.45 -4.79
N MET A 63 7.02 -9.35 -3.52
CA MET A 63 7.41 -8.23 -2.66
C MET A 63 8.86 -8.39 -2.19
N THR A 64 9.55 -7.26 -2.05
CA THR A 64 10.93 -7.15 -1.57
C THR A 64 10.95 -6.44 -0.23
N ILE A 65 11.73 -6.94 0.73
CA ILE A 65 11.94 -6.26 2.01
C ILE A 65 13.02 -5.20 1.80
N LYS A 66 12.74 -3.95 2.20
CA LYS A 66 13.72 -2.85 2.19
C LYS A 66 14.75 -2.96 3.32
#